data_AF-A0A8K9UQL0-F1
#
_entry.id   AF-A0A8K9UQL0-F1
#
_cell.length_a   1.000
_cell.length_b   1.000
_cell.length_c   1.000
_cell.angle_alpha   90.00
_cell.angle_beta   90.00
_cell.angle_gamma   90.00
#
_symmetry.space_group_name_H-M   'P 1'
#
loop_
_entity.id
_entity.type
_entity.pdbx_description
1 polymer ?
#
loop_
_entity_poly.entity_id
_entity_poly.type
_entity_poly.pdbx_seq_one_letter_code
_entity_poly.pdbx_strand_id
1 'polypeptide(L)'
;MVPKQGMTLLLLLLVVATAAVMGQRSQRRPATTDEWNYKAGSEKVNMRGVSNLTQVLDNWRFDILTEMKTLLQNDHQSLLPDYARIQPLSEALNDLYKEFNSLKAHLGDLTEKFVAIETFIDEVKTERANGGTLAPASNPNPASNPVPTRRRVVKKKAPAS
;
A
#
# COMPACT_ATOMS: atom_id res chain seq x y z
N MET A 1 15.12 -47.39 56.34
CA MET A 1 16.34 -46.84 56.97
C MET A 1 17.47 -46.92 55.97
N VAL A 2 17.88 -45.80 55.37
CA VAL A 2 19.06 -45.80 54.47
C VAL A 2 20.30 -46.02 55.35
N PRO A 3 21.17 -46.98 55.05
CA PRO A 3 22.38 -47.19 55.84
C PRO A 3 23.22 -45.93 55.80
N LYS A 4 23.83 -45.56 56.93
CA LYS A 4 24.65 -44.34 57.07
C LYS A 4 25.69 -44.23 55.93
N GLN A 5 26.23 -45.36 55.49
CA GLN A 5 27.14 -45.51 54.34
C GLN A 5 26.52 -45.12 52.99
N GLY A 6 25.26 -45.49 52.76
CA GLY A 6 24.53 -45.12 51.53
C GLY A 6 24.26 -43.62 51.45
N MET A 7 24.06 -42.96 52.59
CA MET A 7 23.89 -41.50 52.65
C MET A 7 25.19 -40.76 52.35
N THR A 8 26.33 -41.25 52.86
CA THR A 8 27.66 -40.71 52.53
C THR A 8 27.98 -40.90 51.06
N LEU A 9 27.70 -42.08 50.49
CA LEU A 9 27.95 -42.35 49.08
C LEU A 9 27.10 -41.45 48.17
N LEU A 10 25.84 -41.22 48.52
CA LEU A 10 24.91 -40.36 47.79
C LEU A 10 25.33 -38.88 47.87
N LEU A 11 25.80 -38.42 49.04
CA LEU A 11 26.39 -37.09 49.20
C LEU A 11 27.65 -36.92 48.36
N LEU A 12 28.53 -37.92 48.31
CA LEU A 12 29.74 -37.91 47.49
C LEU A 12 29.39 -37.86 45.99
N LEU A 13 28.42 -38.65 45.56
CA LEU A 13 27.91 -38.64 44.18
C LEU A 13 27.31 -37.27 43.81
N LEU A 14 26.58 -36.65 44.73
CA LEU A 14 25.98 -35.33 44.53
C LEU A 14 27.05 -34.23 44.43
N VAL A 15 28.11 -34.31 45.24
CA VAL A 15 29.27 -33.39 45.15
C VAL A 15 30.03 -33.56 43.83
N VAL A 16 30.24 -34.79 43.37
CA VAL A 16 30.89 -35.05 42.08
C VAL A 16 30.01 -34.55 40.92
N ALA A 17 28.69 -34.75 41.00
CA ALA A 17 27.75 -34.25 40.00
C ALA A 17 27.73 -32.71 39.95
N THR A 18 27.72 -32.02 41.09
CA THR A 18 27.78 -30.55 41.12
C THR A 18 29.11 -30.01 40.64
N ALA A 19 30.23 -30.68 40.97
CA ALA A 19 31.56 -30.33 40.45
C ALA A 19 31.67 -30.54 38.94
N ALA A 20 31.10 -31.63 38.40
CA ALA A 20 31.06 -31.90 36.97
C ALA A 20 30.18 -30.87 36.22
N VAL A 21 29.01 -30.52 36.79
CA VAL A 21 28.12 -29.48 36.24
C VAL A 21 28.78 -28.09 36.31
N MET A 22 29.48 -27.75 37.39
CA MET A 22 30.22 -26.48 37.49
C MET A 22 31.43 -26.44 36.54
N GLY A 23 32.15 -27.54 36.36
CA GLY A 23 33.25 -27.66 35.40
C GLY A 23 32.77 -27.52 33.95
N GLN A 24 31.68 -28.20 33.57
CA GLN A 24 31.06 -28.04 32.25
C GLN A 24 30.52 -26.62 32.03
N ARG A 25 29.94 -25.98 33.05
CA ARG A 25 29.38 -24.63 32.95
C ARG A 25 30.47 -23.55 32.87
N SER A 26 31.66 -23.81 33.43
CA SER A 26 32.83 -22.94 33.29
C SER A 26 33.39 -22.98 31.85
N GLN A 27 33.45 -24.17 31.25
CA GLN A 27 33.89 -24.33 29.85
C GLN A 27 32.87 -23.79 28.83
N ARG A 28 31.58 -23.72 29.22
CA ARG A 28 30.45 -23.30 28.37
C ARG A 28 29.96 -21.87 28.62
N ARG A 29 30.73 -21.01 29.30
CA ARG A 29 30.51 -19.57 29.20
C ARG A 29 31.20 -19.08 27.93
N PRO A 30 30.49 -18.87 26.80
CA PRO A 30 31.03 -17.96 25.80
C PRO A 30 31.28 -16.64 26.51
N ALA A 31 32.48 -16.09 26.31
CA ALA A 31 32.92 -14.84 26.90
C ALA A 31 31.83 -13.76 26.73
N THR A 32 31.06 -13.50 27.79
CA THR A 32 30.15 -12.35 27.85
C THR A 32 30.96 -11.15 28.29
N THR A 33 31.97 -10.82 27.51
CA THR A 33 32.60 -9.50 27.44
C THR A 33 33.35 -9.56 26.13
N ASP A 34 32.65 -9.18 25.07
CA ASP A 34 33.23 -8.80 23.79
C ASP A 34 33.96 -7.45 24.00
N GLU A 35 34.84 -7.41 25.01
CA GLU A 35 35.68 -6.27 25.31
C GLU A 35 36.81 -6.32 24.31
N TRP A 36 36.66 -5.51 23.26
CA TRP A 36 37.65 -5.38 22.21
C TRP A 36 38.99 -4.92 22.81
N ASN A 37 39.88 -5.87 23.08
CA ASN A 37 41.17 -5.60 23.69
C ASN A 37 42.16 -5.06 22.64
N TYR A 38 42.10 -3.75 22.43
CA TYR A 38 42.93 -3.01 21.48
C TYR A 38 44.44 -3.14 21.76
N LYS A 39 44.85 -3.39 23.02
CA LYS A 39 46.25 -3.62 23.38
C LYS A 39 46.76 -5.00 22.95
N ALA A 40 45.95 -6.04 23.13
CA ALA A 40 46.34 -7.41 22.76
C ALA A 40 46.55 -7.58 21.24
N GLY A 41 45.91 -6.76 20.41
CA GLY A 41 46.14 -6.70 18.96
C GLY A 41 47.28 -5.77 18.54
N SER A 42 47.52 -4.68 19.28
CA SER A 42 48.52 -3.66 18.92
C SER A 42 49.97 -4.14 19.10
N GLU A 43 50.21 -5.10 19.98
CA GLU A 43 51.55 -5.69 20.19
C GLU A 43 51.93 -6.66 19.05
N LYS A 44 50.94 -7.12 18.28
CA LYS A 44 51.12 -8.06 17.15
C LYS A 44 51.37 -7.36 15.81
N VAL A 45 51.24 -6.03 15.76
CA VAL A 45 51.52 -5.25 14.56
C VAL A 45 52.96 -4.76 14.55
N ASN A 46 53.69 -5.11 13.49
CA ASN A 46 55.08 -4.72 13.31
C ASN A 46 55.18 -3.22 13.02
N MET A 47 55.54 -2.43 14.04
CA MET A 47 55.68 -0.96 13.96
C MET A 47 56.67 -0.47 12.88
N ARG A 48 57.64 -1.30 12.47
CA ARG A 48 58.60 -0.97 11.39
C ARG A 48 57.98 -0.94 10.00
N GLY A 49 56.85 -1.62 9.79
CA GLY A 49 56.10 -1.60 8.53
C GLY A 49 54.99 -0.54 8.51
N VAL A 50 54.82 0.24 9.58
CA VAL A 50 53.70 1.20 9.72
C VAL A 50 53.81 2.35 8.74
N SER A 51 55.02 2.77 8.33
CA SER A 51 55.15 3.76 7.25
C SER A 51 54.52 3.28 5.94
N ASN A 52 54.70 2.00 5.60
CA ASN A 52 54.10 1.39 4.42
C ASN A 52 52.59 1.16 4.63
N LEU A 53 52.17 0.68 5.80
CA LEU A 53 50.75 0.47 6.09
C LEU A 53 49.96 1.80 6.12
N THR A 54 50.49 2.85 6.75
CA THR A 54 49.89 4.19 6.76
C THR A 54 49.79 4.73 5.34
N GLN A 55 50.80 4.53 4.49
CA GLN A 55 50.74 4.93 3.09
C GLN A 55 49.69 4.14 2.29
N VAL A 56 49.59 2.82 2.50
CA VAL A 56 48.56 1.99 1.87
C VAL A 56 47.16 2.43 2.32
N LEU A 57 46.98 2.72 3.61
CA LEU A 57 45.73 3.23 4.17
C LEU A 57 45.37 4.61 3.60
N ASP A 58 46.34 5.51 3.46
CA ASP A 58 46.12 6.83 2.86
C ASP A 58 45.79 6.74 1.37
N ASN A 59 46.46 5.84 0.63
CA ASN A 59 46.14 5.58 -0.78
C ASN A 59 44.72 5.04 -0.91
N TRP A 60 44.33 4.03 -0.10
CA TRP A 60 42.97 3.50 -0.12
C TRP A 60 41.93 4.53 0.27
N ARG A 61 42.22 5.37 1.27
CA ARG A 61 41.35 6.49 1.63
C ARG A 61 41.14 7.41 0.44
N PHE A 62 42.23 7.77 -0.25
CA PHE A 62 42.15 8.66 -1.40
C PHE A 62 41.37 8.03 -2.56
N ASP A 63 41.63 6.76 -2.86
CA ASP A 63 40.95 6.02 -3.93
C ASP A 63 39.45 5.92 -3.67
N ILE A 64 39.05 5.51 -2.46
CA ILE A 64 37.63 5.39 -2.07
C ILE A 64 36.93 6.75 -2.13
N LEU A 65 37.54 7.81 -1.59
CA LEU A 65 36.93 9.14 -1.59
C LEU A 65 36.83 9.71 -3.00
N THR A 66 37.81 9.43 -3.85
CA THR A 66 37.80 9.85 -5.25
C THR A 66 36.73 9.10 -6.03
N GLU A 67 36.59 7.79 -5.82
CA GLU A 67 35.56 6.97 -6.43
C GLU A 67 34.16 7.38 -5.96
N MET A 68 33.94 7.56 -4.66
CA MET A 68 32.68 8.07 -4.12
C MET A 68 32.33 9.44 -4.68
N LYS A 69 33.28 10.37 -4.73
CA LYS A 69 33.07 11.70 -5.33
C LYS A 69 32.68 11.58 -6.81
N THR A 70 33.34 10.69 -7.54
CA THR A 70 33.07 10.45 -8.96
C THR A 70 31.69 9.87 -9.18
N LEU A 71 31.25 8.92 -8.34
CA LEU A 71 29.89 8.38 -8.35
C LEU A 71 28.86 9.43 -7.99
N LEU A 72 29.08 10.24 -6.93
CA LEU A 72 28.16 11.33 -6.59
C LEU A 72 28.03 12.37 -7.70
N GLN A 73 29.13 12.68 -8.40
CA GLN A 73 29.10 13.72 -9.44
C GLN A 73 28.51 13.19 -10.75
N ASN A 74 28.90 11.99 -11.18
CA ASN A 74 28.59 11.49 -12.51
C ASN A 74 27.43 10.48 -12.53
N ASP A 75 27.17 9.79 -11.43
CA ASP A 75 26.18 8.71 -11.34
C ASP A 75 25.40 8.76 -10.01
N HIS A 76 24.86 9.93 -9.68
CA HIS A 76 24.11 10.17 -8.44
C HIS A 76 22.80 9.35 -8.36
N GLN A 77 22.31 8.80 -9.48
CA GLN A 77 21.12 7.96 -9.56
C GLN A 77 21.35 6.52 -9.07
N SER A 78 22.60 6.04 -8.99
CA SER A 78 22.90 4.71 -8.45
C SER A 78 22.98 4.69 -6.91
N LEU A 79 23.19 5.84 -6.30
CA LEU A 79 23.30 6.01 -4.84
C LEU A 79 22.00 6.46 -4.18
N LEU A 80 21.21 7.28 -4.89
CA LEU A 80 19.90 7.68 -4.43
C LEU A 80 18.86 6.67 -4.93
N PRO A 81 17.80 6.38 -4.14
CA PRO A 81 16.61 5.76 -4.68
C PRO A 81 16.19 6.49 -5.94
N ASP A 82 15.74 5.76 -6.97
CA ASP A 82 15.44 6.34 -8.28
C ASP A 82 14.16 7.20 -8.22
N TYR A 83 14.33 8.44 -7.74
CA TYR A 83 13.26 9.39 -7.48
C TYR A 83 12.56 9.83 -8.77
N ALA A 84 13.18 9.60 -9.93
CA ALA A 84 12.54 9.79 -11.23
C ALA A 84 11.26 8.95 -11.39
N ARG A 85 11.14 7.82 -10.66
CA ARG A 85 9.93 6.99 -10.67
C ARG A 85 8.81 7.49 -9.76
N ILE A 86 9.10 8.42 -8.85
CA ILE A 86 8.10 8.96 -7.91
C ILE A 86 7.23 10.02 -8.59
N GLN A 87 7.80 10.79 -9.52
CA GLN A 87 7.07 11.83 -10.27
C GLN A 87 5.85 11.27 -11.06
N PRO A 88 5.97 10.23 -11.90
CA PRO A 88 4.80 9.69 -12.61
C PRO A 88 3.75 9.10 -11.65
N LEU A 89 4.16 8.61 -10.48
CA LEU A 89 3.24 8.14 -9.45
C LEU A 89 2.46 9.30 -8.80
N SER A 90 3.12 10.43 -8.57
CA SER A 90 2.48 11.66 -8.10
C SER A 90 1.50 12.24 -9.12
N GLU A 91 1.82 12.16 -10.40
CA GLU A 91 0.95 12.62 -11.48
C GLU A 91 -0.29 11.73 -11.62
N ALA A 92 -0.12 10.40 -11.60
CA ALA A 92 -1.21 9.45 -11.59
C ALA A 92 -2.14 9.62 -10.37
N LEU A 93 -1.59 9.92 -9.19
CA LEU A 93 -2.40 10.24 -8.00
C LEU A 93 -3.21 11.53 -8.15
N ASN A 94 -2.61 12.56 -8.74
CA ASN A 94 -3.28 13.83 -9.00
C ASN A 94 -4.43 13.66 -10.00
N ASP A 95 -4.24 12.85 -11.03
CA ASP A 95 -5.28 12.56 -12.02
C ASP A 95 -6.41 11.71 -11.42
N LEU A 96 -6.08 10.70 -10.61
CA LEU A 96 -7.08 9.93 -9.87
C LEU A 96 -7.92 10.81 -8.92
N TYR A 97 -7.30 11.81 -8.29
CA TYR A 97 -8.01 12.77 -7.45
C TYR A 97 -9.00 13.63 -8.25
N LYS A 98 -8.64 14.03 -9.47
CA LYS A 98 -9.58 14.74 -10.37
C LYS A 98 -10.73 13.85 -10.80
N GLU A 99 -10.45 12.60 -11.20
CA GLU A 99 -11.47 11.63 -11.57
C GLU A 99 -12.43 11.34 -10.42
N PHE A 100 -11.91 11.18 -9.21
CA PHE A 100 -12.72 11.01 -8.01
C PHE A 100 -13.66 12.21 -7.77
N ASN A 101 -13.14 13.44 -7.91
CA ASN A 101 -13.98 14.64 -7.78
C ASN A 101 -15.02 14.74 -8.90
N SER A 102 -14.69 14.36 -10.13
CA SER A 102 -15.65 14.25 -11.24
C SER A 102 -16.74 13.22 -10.94
N LEU A 103 -16.37 12.06 -10.39
CA LEU A 103 -17.32 11.03 -9.99
C LEU A 103 -18.23 11.51 -8.86
N LYS A 104 -17.67 12.25 -7.89
CA LYS A 104 -18.43 12.88 -6.82
C LYS A 104 -19.44 13.90 -7.36
N ALA A 105 -19.05 14.71 -8.34
CA ALA A 105 -19.96 15.64 -9.01
C ALA A 105 -21.09 14.89 -9.73
N HIS A 106 -20.76 13.83 -10.48
CA HIS A 106 -21.75 12.99 -11.16
C HIS A 106 -22.74 12.33 -10.18
N LEU A 107 -22.29 11.89 -9.00
CA LEU A 107 -23.17 11.38 -7.95
C LEU A 107 -24.07 12.46 -7.36
N GLY A 108 -23.56 13.69 -7.21
CA GLY A 108 -24.35 14.86 -6.84
C GLY A 108 -25.48 15.10 -7.84
N ASP A 109 -25.14 15.20 -9.13
CA ASP A 109 -26.09 15.39 -10.22
C ASP A 109 -27.13 14.25 -10.29
N LEU A 110 -26.71 13.01 -10.06
CA LEU A 110 -27.62 11.86 -10.09
C LEU A 110 -28.57 11.86 -8.89
N THR A 111 -28.10 12.31 -7.73
CA THR A 111 -28.93 12.48 -6.52
C THR A 111 -29.96 13.57 -6.75
N GLU A 112 -29.59 14.71 -7.33
CA GLU A 112 -30.52 15.79 -7.66
C GLU A 112 -31.58 15.34 -8.67
N LYS A 113 -31.19 14.55 -9.68
CA LYS A 113 -32.14 13.94 -10.63
C LYS A 113 -33.10 12.97 -9.93
N PHE A 114 -32.65 12.19 -8.96
CA PHE A 114 -33.51 11.31 -8.17
C PHE A 114 -34.53 12.12 -7.37
N VAL A 115 -34.11 13.20 -6.71
CA VAL A 115 -35.01 14.11 -5.99
C VAL A 115 -36.05 14.72 -6.93
N ALA A 116 -35.63 15.19 -8.11
CA ALA A 116 -36.56 15.72 -9.10
C ALA A 116 -37.58 14.67 -9.57
N ILE A 117 -37.15 13.43 -9.80
CA ILE A 117 -38.04 12.32 -10.17
C ILE A 117 -39.01 11.97 -9.03
N GLU A 118 -38.54 11.93 -7.78
CA GLU A 118 -39.41 11.70 -6.61
C GLU A 118 -40.49 12.78 -6.51
N THR A 119 -40.13 14.06 -6.66
CA THR A 119 -41.10 15.16 -6.64
C THR A 119 -42.11 15.07 -7.79
N PHE A 120 -41.67 14.67 -8.99
CA PHE A 120 -42.58 14.46 -10.12
C PHE A 120 -43.56 13.30 -9.87
N ILE A 121 -43.09 12.21 -9.26
CA ILE A 121 -43.95 11.08 -8.90
C ILE A 121 -44.98 11.51 -7.85
N ASP A 122 -44.59 12.32 -6.86
CA ASP A 122 -45.51 12.86 -5.85
C ASP A 122 -46.55 13.82 -6.46
N GLU A 123 -46.15 14.65 -7.42
CA GLU A 123 -47.07 15.54 -8.16
C GLU A 123 -48.08 14.74 -9.00
N VAL A 124 -47.62 13.74 -9.77
CA VAL A 124 -48.52 12.88 -10.56
C VAL A 124 -49.45 12.07 -9.65
N LYS A 125 -48.97 11.61 -8.49
CA LYS A 125 -49.78 10.87 -7.52
C LYS A 125 -50.83 11.76 -6.86
N THR A 126 -50.47 12.99 -6.52
CA THR A 126 -51.42 13.97 -5.96
C THR A 126 -52.44 14.42 -7.01
N GLU A 127 -52.05 14.61 -8.27
CA GLU A 127 -52.97 14.90 -9.38
C GLU A 127 -53.96 13.75 -9.62
N ARG A 128 -53.49 12.50 -9.53
CA ARG A 128 -54.36 11.31 -9.63
C ARG A 128 -55.29 11.14 -8.44
N ALA A 129 -54.87 11.56 -7.24
CA ALA A 129 -55.73 11.61 -6.05
C ALA A 129 -56.78 12.73 -6.15
N ASN A 130 -56.44 13.87 -6.76
CA ASN A 130 -57.34 15.01 -6.96
C ASN A 130 -58.32 14.81 -8.14
N GLY A 131 -57.93 14.03 -9.16
CA GLY A 131 -58.76 13.71 -10.33
C GLY A 131 -59.89 12.69 -10.08
N GLY A 132 -60.04 12.19 -8.85
CA GLY A 132 -60.97 11.11 -8.49
C GLY A 132 -62.40 11.53 -8.11
N THR A 133 -62.80 12.80 -8.25
CA THR A 133 -64.13 13.26 -7.81
C THR A 133 -65.01 13.78 -8.95
N LEU A 134 -65.30 12.95 -9.97
CA LEU A 134 -66.47 13.16 -10.84
C LEU A 134 -67.09 11.80 -11.22
N ALA A 135 -68.22 11.48 -10.58
CA ALA A 135 -69.13 10.38 -10.95
C ALA A 135 -70.21 10.89 -11.95
N PRO A 136 -71.07 10.04 -12.54
CA PRO A 136 -71.09 9.78 -13.98
C PRO A 136 -72.33 10.35 -14.70
N ALA A 137 -72.20 10.70 -15.98
CA ALA A 137 -73.35 10.97 -16.85
C ALA A 137 -73.49 9.88 -17.92
N SER A 138 -74.64 9.21 -17.82
CA SER A 138 -75.25 8.18 -18.65
C SER A 138 -75.14 8.37 -20.17
N ASN A 139 -74.78 7.28 -20.85
CA ASN A 139 -75.04 7.05 -22.27
C ASN A 139 -76.56 6.83 -22.50
N PRO A 140 -77.13 7.15 -23.68
CA PRO A 140 -77.23 6.10 -24.71
C PRO A 140 -77.13 6.59 -26.17
N ASN A 141 -76.14 6.07 -26.92
CA ASN A 141 -76.19 5.38 -28.24
C ASN A 141 -77.12 5.89 -29.41
N PRO A 142 -76.96 5.40 -30.67
CA PRO A 142 -75.86 5.48 -31.66
C PRO A 142 -76.33 6.00 -33.06
N ALA A 143 -75.43 6.43 -33.96
CA ALA A 143 -75.66 6.29 -35.42
C ALA A 143 -74.39 6.50 -36.30
N SER A 144 -74.05 5.44 -37.06
CA SER A 144 -73.54 5.44 -38.45
C SER A 144 -72.26 6.21 -38.87
N ASN A 145 -71.13 5.49 -38.90
CA ASN A 145 -70.22 5.16 -40.03
C ASN A 145 -69.96 6.14 -41.22
N PRO A 146 -68.83 5.95 -41.97
CA PRO A 146 -67.81 7.00 -42.21
C PRO A 146 -67.73 7.50 -43.66
N VAL A 147 -67.02 8.62 -43.88
CA VAL A 147 -66.64 9.09 -45.24
C VAL A 147 -65.11 9.27 -45.33
N PRO A 148 -64.39 8.48 -46.14
CA PRO A 148 -62.99 8.72 -46.46
C PRO A 148 -62.85 9.50 -47.77
N THR A 149 -62.28 10.71 -47.73
CA THR A 149 -61.90 11.42 -48.96
C THR A 149 -60.41 11.24 -49.24
N ARG A 150 -60.17 10.55 -50.37
CA ARG A 150 -58.90 10.16 -50.95
C ARG A 150 -58.42 11.25 -51.91
N ARG A 151 -57.18 11.73 -51.81
CA ARG A 151 -56.31 12.21 -52.93
C ARG A 151 -55.05 12.88 -52.40
N ARG A 152 -53.89 12.89 -53.05
CA ARG A 152 -53.14 11.96 -53.91
C ARG A 152 -51.75 12.60 -54.01
N VAL A 153 -50.73 11.86 -53.58
CA VAL A 153 -49.34 11.81 -54.08
C VAL A 153 -48.81 13.01 -54.88
N VAL A 154 -47.73 13.62 -54.38
CA VAL A 154 -46.59 13.93 -55.25
C VAL A 154 -45.28 13.61 -54.55
N LYS A 155 -44.54 12.72 -55.21
CA LYS A 155 -43.22 12.20 -54.87
C LYS A 155 -42.17 13.16 -55.44
N LYS A 156 -41.15 13.54 -54.68
CA LYS A 156 -39.85 13.86 -55.30
C LYS A 156 -38.69 13.36 -54.45
N LYS A 157 -37.78 12.74 -55.18
CA LYS A 157 -36.65 11.89 -54.81
C LYS A 157 -35.42 12.79 -54.57
N ALA A 158 -34.58 12.42 -53.60
CA ALA A 158 -33.21 12.93 -53.37
C ALA A 158 -32.25 12.48 -54.52
N PRO A 159 -30.90 12.63 -54.47
CA PRO A 159 -30.01 13.35 -53.53
C PRO A 159 -28.84 14.12 -54.21
N ALA A 160 -27.97 14.68 -53.34
CA ALA A 160 -26.51 14.79 -53.41
C ALA A 160 -25.85 15.73 -54.44
N SER A 161 -25.04 16.64 -53.89
CA SER A 161 -23.68 16.92 -54.36
C SER A 161 -22.76 17.10 -53.16
#